data_AF-A0A7V7HFK5-F1
#
_entry.id   AF-A0A7V7HFK5-F1
#
_cell.length_a   1.000
_cell.length_b   1.000
_cell.length_c   1.000
_cell.angle_alpha   90.00
_cell.angle_beta   90.00
_cell.angle_gamma   90.00
#
_symmetry.space_group_name_H-M   'P 1'
#
loop_
_entity.id
_entity.type
_entity.pdbx_description
1 polymer ?
#
loop_
_entity_poly.entity_id
_entity_poly.type
_entity_poly.pdbx_seq_one_letter_code
_entity_poly.pdbx_strand_id
1 'polypeptide(L)'
;MAVLSSCSTADGKISKEEFKQIEKGMSMKEVEKIVGGKGEESVNQFNPSLVEYKYPALDGAVKDGYVYILFNDSKVDTILDFGLLKNKEQLQQELTDAKENVKTVDWGNKIKEVASSDKNPNEKFDEISKYAHDYKPSKDEVKQFGDDIIKEYKDKNYIKDVANHEYMLTNIFKSQVVDSNASEKPLKDFAFDFWQNSKYNYRGVENATSSATQANERQMDKALTKMNK
;
A
#
# COMPACT_ATOMS: atom_id res chain seq x y z
N MET A 1 -33.49 4.76 38.20
CA MET A 1 -32.06 4.46 38.09
C MET A 1 -31.91 2.96 37.91
N ALA A 2 -31.62 2.51 36.69
CA ALA A 2 -31.34 1.11 36.42
C ALA A 2 -29.84 0.90 36.60
N VAL A 3 -29.46 0.05 37.55
CA VAL A 3 -28.08 -0.39 37.74
C VAL A 3 -27.85 -1.48 36.69
N LEU A 4 -27.12 -1.15 35.63
CA LEU A 4 -26.60 -2.13 34.69
C LEU A 4 -25.48 -2.89 35.41
N SER A 5 -25.82 -4.06 35.95
CA SER A 5 -24.86 -5.04 36.42
C SER A 5 -24.10 -5.57 35.21
N SER A 6 -22.90 -5.05 34.96
CA SER A 6 -21.97 -5.64 33.99
C SER A 6 -21.50 -6.98 34.55
N CYS A 7 -22.09 -8.08 34.09
CA CYS A 7 -21.50 -9.40 34.26
C CYS A 7 -20.22 -9.44 33.42
N SER A 8 -19.09 -9.06 34.03
CA SER A 8 -17.78 -9.46 33.54
C SER A 8 -17.74 -10.99 33.53
N THR A 9 -17.78 -11.61 32.36
CA THR A 9 -17.48 -13.04 32.27
C THR A 9 -16.00 -13.18 32.61
N ALA A 10 -15.68 -13.72 33.79
CA ALA A 10 -14.33 -13.86 34.32
C ALA A 10 -13.45 -14.88 33.54
N ASP A 11 -13.80 -15.12 32.28
CA ASP A 11 -13.37 -16.24 31.46
C ASP A 11 -12.34 -15.77 30.41
N GLY A 12 -11.97 -14.48 30.41
CA GLY A 12 -11.05 -13.89 29.43
C GLY A 12 -11.63 -13.80 28.01
N LYS A 13 -12.96 -13.82 27.87
CA LYS A 13 -13.66 -13.63 26.59
C LYS A 13 -14.12 -12.19 26.44
N ILE A 14 -14.10 -11.68 25.21
CA ILE A 14 -14.44 -10.29 24.90
C ILE A 14 -15.75 -10.19 24.11
N SER A 15 -16.66 -9.34 24.56
CA SER A 15 -17.88 -8.98 23.83
C SER A 15 -17.68 -7.80 22.88
N LYS A 16 -18.63 -7.60 21.96
CA LYS A 16 -18.65 -6.42 21.08
C LYS A 16 -18.73 -5.10 21.84
N GLU A 17 -19.47 -5.04 22.95
CA GLU A 17 -19.63 -3.85 23.78
C GLU A 17 -18.35 -3.51 24.56
N GLU A 18 -17.66 -4.51 25.07
CA GLU A 18 -16.36 -4.34 25.76
C GLU A 18 -15.28 -3.93 24.76
N PHE A 19 -15.23 -4.57 23.59
CA PHE A 19 -14.27 -4.24 22.54
C PHE A 19 -14.32 -2.77 22.11
N LYS A 20 -15.52 -2.18 22.00
CA LYS A 20 -15.69 -0.76 21.65
C LYS A 20 -15.13 0.21 22.68
N GLN A 21 -14.86 -0.25 23.90
CA GLN A 21 -14.29 0.56 24.98
C GLN A 21 -12.76 0.50 25.00
N ILE A 22 -12.12 -0.39 24.23
CA ILE A 22 -10.67 -0.53 24.21
C ILE A 22 -10.09 0.43 23.17
N GLU A 23 -9.15 1.27 23.60
CA GLU A 23 -8.51 2.27 22.77
C GLU A 23 -6.98 2.16 22.83
N LYS A 24 -6.31 2.73 21.81
CA LYS A 24 -4.84 2.87 21.82
C LYS A 24 -4.38 3.66 23.05
N GLY A 25 -3.25 3.25 23.62
CA GLY A 25 -2.64 3.88 24.78
C GLY A 25 -3.10 3.34 26.14
N MET A 26 -4.18 2.54 26.18
CA MET A 26 -4.65 1.92 27.42
C MET A 26 -3.60 0.94 27.98
N SER A 27 -3.52 0.86 29.30
CA SER A 27 -2.71 -0.12 30.01
C SER A 27 -3.41 -1.48 30.08
N MET A 28 -2.64 -2.54 30.33
CA MET A 28 -3.22 -3.89 30.49
C MET A 28 -4.29 -3.94 31.59
N LYS A 29 -4.10 -3.20 32.68
CA LYS A 29 -5.08 -3.14 33.79
C LYS A 29 -6.41 -2.50 33.37
N GLU A 30 -6.37 -1.51 32.49
CA GLU A 30 -7.58 -0.89 31.96
C GLU A 30 -8.32 -1.86 31.04
N VAL A 31 -7.58 -2.58 30.19
CA VAL A 31 -8.14 -3.62 29.33
C VAL A 31 -8.75 -4.76 30.14
N GLU A 32 -8.07 -5.29 31.15
CA GLU A 32 -8.59 -6.34 32.03
C GLU A 32 -9.84 -5.88 32.79
N LYS A 33 -9.93 -4.61 33.17
CA LYS A 33 -11.12 -4.05 33.82
C LYS A 33 -12.32 -3.99 32.87
N ILE A 34 -12.07 -3.73 31.59
CA ILE A 34 -13.11 -3.71 30.54
C ILE A 34 -13.57 -5.13 30.23
N VAL A 35 -12.64 -6.04 29.95
CA VAL A 35 -12.94 -7.41 29.50
C VAL A 35 -13.32 -8.34 30.65
N GLY A 36 -12.98 -7.97 31.89
CA GLY A 36 -13.26 -8.79 33.07
C GLY A 36 -12.29 -9.95 33.28
N GLY A 37 -11.21 -10.04 32.50
CA GLY A 37 -10.22 -11.10 32.59
C GLY A 37 -8.99 -10.85 31.73
N LYS A 38 -7.96 -11.65 31.96
CA LYS A 38 -6.71 -11.65 31.19
C LYS A 38 -6.82 -12.59 29.99
N GLY A 39 -6.40 -12.14 28.81
CA GLY A 39 -6.34 -12.97 27.61
C GLY A 39 -5.17 -13.96 27.62
N GLU A 40 -5.12 -14.85 26.63
CA GLU A 40 -3.97 -15.74 26.43
C GLU A 40 -2.75 -14.90 26.02
N GLU A 41 -1.72 -14.90 26.85
CA GLU A 41 -0.52 -14.10 26.66
C GLU A 41 0.49 -14.80 25.74
N SER A 42 1.07 -14.04 24.82
CA SER A 42 2.20 -14.43 23.99
C SER A 42 3.23 -13.30 23.97
N VAL A 43 4.44 -13.59 24.44
CA VAL A 43 5.55 -12.62 24.46
C VAL A 43 6.44 -12.85 23.24
N ASN A 44 6.76 -11.79 22.51
CA ASN A 44 7.65 -11.90 21.36
C ASN A 44 9.08 -12.22 21.81
N GLN A 45 9.63 -13.33 21.30
CA GLN A 45 10.97 -13.82 21.66
C GLN A 45 12.12 -12.87 21.27
N PHE A 46 11.91 -11.98 20.30
CA PHE A 46 12.92 -11.03 19.82
C PHE A 46 12.75 -9.63 20.41
N ASN A 47 11.54 -9.29 20.86
CA ASN A 47 11.24 -8.01 21.48
C ASN A 47 10.32 -8.20 22.69
N PRO A 48 10.87 -8.37 23.91
CA PRO A 48 10.09 -8.59 25.12
C PRO A 48 9.13 -7.44 25.48
N SER A 49 9.33 -6.24 24.92
CA SER A 49 8.39 -5.12 25.08
C SER A 49 7.09 -5.27 24.27
N LEU A 50 7.08 -6.19 23.29
CA LEU A 50 5.90 -6.55 22.52
C LEU A 50 5.21 -7.77 23.14
N VAL A 51 4.05 -7.52 23.74
CA VAL A 51 3.22 -8.55 24.36
C VAL A 51 1.87 -8.60 23.66
N GLU A 52 1.50 -9.76 23.14
CA GLU A 52 0.24 -10.00 22.47
C GLU A 52 -0.71 -10.74 23.40
N TYR A 53 -1.96 -10.27 23.49
CA TYR A 53 -3.02 -10.96 24.21
C TYR A 53 -4.13 -11.37 23.24
N LYS A 54 -4.47 -12.65 23.28
CA LYS A 54 -5.59 -13.20 22.54
C LYS A 54 -6.83 -13.31 23.42
N TYR A 55 -7.92 -12.72 22.96
CA TYR A 55 -9.21 -12.76 23.61
C TYR A 55 -10.22 -13.47 22.71
N PRO A 56 -10.72 -14.67 23.08
CA PRO A 56 -11.82 -15.31 22.36
C PRO A 56 -13.06 -14.41 22.37
N ALA A 57 -13.76 -14.34 21.24
CA ALA A 57 -14.99 -13.57 21.10
C ALA A 57 -16.13 -14.27 21.87
N LEU A 58 -16.85 -13.52 22.70
CA LEU A 58 -18.03 -14.00 23.40
C LEU A 58 -19.23 -14.10 22.44
N ASP A 59 -19.43 -13.08 21.61
CA ASP A 59 -20.58 -12.90 20.72
C ASP A 59 -20.15 -12.53 19.29
N GLY A 60 -19.09 -13.17 18.81
CA GLY A 60 -18.44 -12.86 17.54
C GLY A 60 -19.30 -13.12 16.29
N ALA A 61 -19.04 -12.34 15.24
CA ALA A 61 -19.58 -12.54 13.89
C ALA A 61 -19.18 -13.90 13.27
N VAL A 62 -18.06 -14.48 13.72
CA VAL A 62 -17.57 -15.79 13.30
C VAL A 62 -17.52 -16.72 14.51
N LYS A 63 -17.96 -17.97 14.33
CA LYS A 63 -17.81 -19.02 15.34
C LYS A 63 -16.32 -19.21 15.64
N ASP A 64 -15.95 -19.16 16.93
CA ASP A 64 -14.57 -19.21 17.42
C ASP A 64 -13.71 -18.00 16.98
N GLY A 65 -14.35 -16.85 16.73
CA GLY A 65 -13.67 -15.57 16.52
C GLY A 65 -12.85 -15.16 17.74
N TYR A 66 -11.88 -14.27 17.54
CA TYR A 66 -11.05 -13.74 18.62
C TYR A 66 -10.49 -12.36 18.24
N VAL A 67 -9.96 -11.64 19.23
CA VAL A 67 -9.26 -10.37 19.06
C VAL A 67 -7.81 -10.53 19.55
N TYR A 68 -6.86 -9.98 18.81
CA TYR A 68 -5.51 -9.73 19.33
C TYR A 68 -5.38 -8.27 19.77
N ILE A 69 -4.86 -8.09 20.98
CA ILE A 69 -4.48 -6.78 21.51
C ILE A 69 -2.97 -6.82 21.72
N LEU A 70 -2.25 -6.06 20.90
CA LEU A 70 -0.80 -5.92 20.98
C LEU A 70 -0.46 -4.73 21.87
N PHE A 71 0.38 -5.00 22.86
CA PHE A 71 0.97 -3.98 23.72
C PHE A 71 2.41 -3.73 23.30
N ASN A 72 2.78 -2.45 23.19
CA ASN A 72 4.15 -1.99 23.08
C ASN A 72 4.43 -1.03 24.23
N ASP A 73 5.54 -1.22 24.94
CA ASP A 73 5.89 -0.46 26.14
C ASP A 73 4.74 -0.38 27.15
N SER A 74 4.09 -1.53 27.40
CA SER A 74 2.96 -1.71 28.33
C SER A 74 1.66 -0.96 27.98
N LYS A 75 1.53 -0.44 26.76
CA LYS A 75 0.32 0.24 26.27
C LYS A 75 -0.24 -0.41 25.02
N VAL A 76 -1.57 -0.42 24.87
CA VAL A 76 -2.24 -0.87 23.65
C VAL A 76 -1.73 -0.07 22.47
N ASP A 77 -1.12 -0.75 21.51
CA ASP A 77 -0.62 -0.16 20.28
C ASP A 77 -1.53 -0.51 19.09
N THR A 78 -1.86 -1.80 18.98
CA THR A 78 -2.60 -2.35 17.84
C THR A 78 -3.67 -3.32 18.31
N ILE A 79 -4.84 -3.26 17.68
CA ILE A 79 -5.98 -4.15 17.93
C ILE A 79 -6.38 -4.78 16.61
N LEU A 80 -6.45 -6.11 16.57
CA LEU A 80 -6.82 -6.88 15.38
C LEU A 80 -8.02 -7.78 15.68
N ASP A 81 -9.08 -7.64 14.90
CA ASP A 81 -10.35 -8.34 15.12
C ASP A 81 -10.55 -9.50 14.13
N PHE A 82 -10.31 -10.72 14.59
CA PHE A 82 -10.42 -11.98 13.84
C PHE A 82 -11.74 -12.71 14.12
N GLY A 83 -12.88 -12.04 14.03
CA GLY A 83 -14.18 -12.70 14.10
C GLY A 83 -15.15 -12.13 15.13
N LEU A 84 -14.78 -11.08 15.85
CA LEU A 84 -15.68 -10.39 16.79
C LEU A 84 -16.66 -9.49 16.02
N LEU A 85 -16.17 -8.50 15.27
CA LEU A 85 -16.97 -7.67 14.36
C LEU A 85 -16.68 -8.01 12.90
N LYS A 86 -15.42 -8.27 12.57
CA LYS A 86 -14.93 -8.54 11.21
C LYS A 86 -14.75 -10.02 10.97
N ASN A 87 -14.96 -10.49 9.74
CA ASN A 87 -14.57 -11.85 9.36
C ASN A 87 -13.09 -11.90 8.93
N LYS A 88 -12.53 -13.11 8.79
CA LYS A 88 -11.13 -13.30 8.41
C LYS A 88 -10.79 -12.67 7.04
N GLU A 89 -11.71 -12.71 6.08
CA GLU A 89 -11.52 -12.16 4.73
C GLU A 89 -11.42 -10.63 4.76
N GLN A 90 -12.27 -9.95 5.52
CA GLN A 90 -12.25 -8.50 5.70
C GLN A 90 -10.95 -8.01 6.32
N LEU A 91 -10.44 -8.73 7.33
CA LEU A 91 -9.16 -8.44 7.95
C LEU A 91 -7.99 -8.63 6.97
N GLN A 92 -8.05 -9.70 6.17
CA GLN A 92 -7.02 -10.00 5.18
C GLN A 92 -6.99 -8.94 4.08
N GLN A 93 -8.15 -8.41 3.70
CA GLN A 93 -8.25 -7.26 2.79
C GLN A 93 -7.65 -6.01 3.44
N GLU A 94 -8.04 -5.63 4.66
CA GLU A 94 -7.49 -4.43 5.33
C GLU A 94 -5.97 -4.50 5.53
N LEU A 95 -5.43 -5.67 5.84
CA LEU A 95 -3.97 -5.88 5.93
C LEU A 95 -3.28 -5.78 4.57
N THR A 96 -3.96 -6.15 3.49
CA THR A 96 -3.46 -6.01 2.12
C THR A 96 -3.47 -4.54 1.72
N ASP A 97 -4.58 -3.84 1.93
CA ASP A 97 -4.75 -2.41 1.67
C ASP A 97 -3.74 -1.58 2.49
N ALA A 98 -3.52 -1.93 3.76
CA ALA A 98 -2.52 -1.26 4.61
C ALA A 98 -1.09 -1.45 4.07
N LYS A 99 -0.74 -2.65 3.60
CA LYS A 99 0.57 -2.92 2.99
C LYS A 99 0.76 -2.18 1.67
N GLU A 100 -0.28 -2.11 0.85
CA GLU A 100 -0.26 -1.37 -0.41
C GLU A 100 -0.13 0.14 -0.18
N ASN A 101 -0.83 0.68 0.83
CA ASN A 101 -0.68 2.07 1.25
C ASN A 101 0.74 2.37 1.75
N VAL A 102 1.33 1.50 2.57
CA VAL A 102 2.72 1.67 3.05
C VAL A 102 3.71 1.69 1.89
N LYS A 103 3.56 0.76 0.94
CA LYS A 103 4.38 0.75 -0.29
C LYS A 103 4.19 2.02 -1.12
N THR A 104 2.96 2.51 -1.24
CA THR A 104 2.64 3.74 -1.97
C THR A 104 3.27 4.97 -1.35
N VAL A 105 3.23 5.08 -0.03
CA VAL A 105 3.93 6.12 0.73
C VAL A 105 5.44 6.00 0.51
N ASP A 106 6.00 4.79 0.49
CA ASP A 106 7.44 4.56 0.31
C ASP A 106 7.94 5.04 -1.06
N TRP A 107 7.39 4.52 -2.17
CA TRP A 107 7.86 4.93 -3.50
C TRP A 107 7.53 6.40 -3.81
N GLY A 108 6.37 6.89 -3.36
CA GLY A 108 5.98 8.29 -3.56
C GLY A 108 6.92 9.26 -2.85
N ASN A 109 7.33 8.94 -1.61
CA ASN A 109 8.32 9.71 -0.88
C ASN A 109 9.70 9.65 -1.55
N LYS A 110 10.11 8.48 -2.05
CA LYS A 110 11.38 8.36 -2.76
C LYS A 110 11.43 9.25 -3.99
N ILE A 111 10.34 9.31 -4.76
CA ILE A 111 10.26 10.18 -5.94
C ILE A 111 10.33 11.66 -5.55
N LYS A 112 9.62 12.08 -4.50
CA LYS A 112 9.68 13.46 -3.99
C LYS A 112 11.09 13.86 -3.53
N GLU A 113 11.77 12.96 -2.81
CA GLU A 113 13.15 13.14 -2.38
C GLU A 113 14.07 13.38 -3.59
N VAL A 114 13.99 12.52 -4.61
CA VAL A 114 14.84 12.65 -5.80
C VAL A 114 14.48 13.88 -6.61
N ALA A 115 13.18 14.16 -6.80
CA ALA A 115 12.70 15.30 -7.58
C ALA A 115 13.16 16.65 -7.00
N SER A 116 13.15 16.78 -5.67
CA SER A 116 13.55 17.99 -4.93
C SER A 116 15.05 18.15 -4.74
N SER A 117 15.86 17.14 -5.08
CA SER A 117 17.32 17.23 -5.00
C SER A 117 17.93 18.17 -6.04
N ASP A 118 19.14 18.67 -5.77
CA ASP A 118 19.93 19.52 -6.68
C ASP A 118 20.54 18.77 -7.87
N LYS A 119 20.23 17.48 -8.02
CA LYS A 119 20.70 16.63 -9.12
C LYS A 119 20.17 17.09 -10.47
N ASN A 120 20.94 16.84 -11.52
CA ASN A 120 20.46 17.09 -12.89
C ASN A 120 19.46 15.99 -13.34
N PRO A 121 18.69 16.20 -14.43
CA PRO A 121 17.69 15.23 -14.89
C PRO A 121 18.24 13.82 -15.18
N ASN A 122 19.50 13.69 -15.62
CA ASN A 122 20.09 12.37 -15.86
C ASN A 122 20.31 11.62 -14.54
N GLU A 123 20.87 12.30 -13.53
CA GLU A 123 21.12 11.72 -12.21
C GLU A 123 19.81 11.35 -11.49
N LYS A 124 18.79 12.22 -11.60
CA LYS A 124 17.44 11.94 -11.06
C LYS A 124 16.81 10.70 -11.71
N PHE A 125 16.93 10.61 -13.04
CA PHE A 125 16.49 9.44 -13.78
C PHE A 125 17.23 8.17 -13.33
N ASP A 126 18.57 8.21 -13.28
CA ASP A 126 19.39 7.04 -12.93
C ASP A 126 19.03 6.50 -11.53
N GLU A 127 18.79 7.38 -10.57
CA GLU A 127 18.38 6.99 -9.22
C GLU A 127 16.99 6.35 -9.17
N ILE A 128 15.99 6.96 -9.85
CA ILE A 128 14.64 6.39 -9.90
C ILE A 128 14.61 5.09 -10.69
N SER A 129 15.36 5.00 -11.80
CA SER A 129 15.45 3.76 -12.57
C SER A 129 16.10 2.64 -11.78
N LYS A 130 17.11 2.94 -10.95
CA LYS A 130 17.70 1.95 -10.03
C LYS A 130 16.69 1.51 -8.97
N TYR A 131 15.98 2.46 -8.35
CA TYR A 131 14.96 2.13 -7.36
C TYR A 131 13.82 1.29 -7.98
N ALA A 132 13.32 1.66 -9.16
CA ALA A 132 12.28 0.94 -9.89
C ALA A 132 12.69 -0.50 -10.25
N HIS A 133 13.97 -0.74 -10.58
CA HIS A 133 14.49 -2.07 -10.88
C HIS A 133 14.41 -3.01 -9.67
N ASP A 134 14.71 -2.50 -8.48
CA ASP A 134 14.71 -3.30 -7.25
C ASP A 134 13.32 -3.36 -6.56
N TYR A 135 12.37 -2.55 -7.05
CA TYR A 135 11.01 -2.47 -6.53
C TYR A 135 10.24 -3.77 -6.78
N LYS A 136 9.54 -4.26 -5.75
CA LYS A 136 8.73 -5.49 -5.80
C LYS A 136 7.25 -5.15 -5.72
N PRO A 137 6.59 -4.84 -6.86
CA PRO A 137 5.19 -4.46 -6.87
C PRO A 137 4.27 -5.65 -6.56
N SER A 138 3.07 -5.37 -6.06
CA SER A 138 1.95 -6.31 -6.11
C SER A 138 1.39 -6.41 -7.55
N LYS A 139 0.50 -7.38 -7.80
CA LYS A 139 -0.22 -7.45 -9.08
C LYS A 139 -1.16 -6.26 -9.27
N ASP A 140 -1.78 -5.81 -8.19
CA ASP A 140 -2.71 -4.68 -8.18
C ASP A 140 -1.98 -3.37 -8.47
N GLU A 141 -0.78 -3.18 -7.91
CA GLU A 141 0.09 -2.04 -8.22
C GLU A 141 0.49 -2.02 -9.69
N VAL A 142 0.86 -3.17 -10.28
CA VAL A 142 1.18 -3.26 -11.72
C VAL A 142 -0.02 -2.87 -12.57
N LYS A 143 -1.22 -3.34 -12.20
CA LYS A 143 -2.45 -2.99 -12.90
C LYS A 143 -2.75 -1.48 -12.77
N GLN A 144 -2.70 -0.95 -11.56
CA GLN A 144 -2.95 0.47 -11.29
C GLN A 144 -1.96 1.36 -12.05
N PHE A 145 -0.67 1.06 -11.99
CA PHE A 145 0.35 1.80 -12.72
C PHE A 145 0.13 1.72 -14.23
N GLY A 146 -0.30 0.57 -14.74
CA GLY A 146 -0.69 0.40 -16.14
C GLY A 146 -1.86 1.29 -16.53
N ASP A 147 -2.93 1.29 -15.74
CA ASP A 147 -4.11 2.14 -15.95
C ASP A 147 -3.73 3.64 -15.91
N ASP A 148 -2.87 4.04 -14.98
CA ASP A 148 -2.38 5.40 -14.83
C ASP A 148 -1.60 5.86 -16.08
N ILE A 149 -0.60 5.09 -16.53
CA ILE A 149 0.20 5.50 -17.71
C ILE A 149 -0.62 5.49 -19.01
N ILE A 150 -1.60 4.59 -19.12
CA ILE A 150 -2.55 4.59 -20.25
C ILE A 150 -3.40 5.86 -20.23
N LYS A 151 -3.87 6.27 -19.06
CA LYS A 151 -4.63 7.50 -18.89
C LYS A 151 -3.79 8.73 -19.26
N GLU A 152 -2.57 8.84 -18.73
CA GLU A 152 -1.65 9.95 -19.05
C GLU A 152 -1.38 10.08 -20.56
N TYR A 153 -1.24 8.96 -21.26
CA TYR A 153 -1.07 8.95 -22.72
C TYR A 153 -2.34 9.34 -23.47
N LYS A 154 -3.50 8.78 -23.09
CA LYS A 154 -4.80 9.08 -23.73
C LYS A 154 -5.19 10.55 -23.55
N ASP A 155 -4.92 11.11 -22.38
CA ASP A 155 -5.18 12.51 -22.06
C ASP A 155 -4.11 13.47 -22.62
N LYS A 156 -3.07 12.94 -23.28
CA LYS A 156 -1.96 13.69 -23.89
C LYS A 156 -1.18 14.56 -22.89
N ASN A 157 -1.05 14.08 -21.64
CA ASN A 157 -0.34 14.78 -20.57
C ASN A 157 1.09 14.30 -20.38
N TYR A 158 1.40 13.03 -20.68
CA TYR A 158 2.59 12.29 -20.20
C TYR A 158 3.99 12.90 -20.47
N ILE A 159 4.12 13.84 -21.42
CA ILE A 159 5.35 14.60 -21.72
C ILE A 159 5.09 16.10 -21.91
N LYS A 160 3.95 16.61 -21.42
CA LYS A 160 3.54 18.01 -21.62
C LYS A 160 4.35 18.99 -20.77
N ASP A 161 4.77 18.56 -19.59
CA ASP A 161 5.54 19.37 -18.63
C ASP A 161 6.83 18.64 -18.22
N VAL A 162 7.78 18.58 -19.15
CA VAL A 162 9.08 17.91 -18.94
C VAL A 162 9.93 18.56 -17.85
N ALA A 163 9.66 19.82 -17.49
CA ALA A 163 10.36 20.53 -16.42
C ALA A 163 9.89 20.10 -15.02
N ASN A 164 8.67 19.55 -14.90
CA ASN A 164 8.15 19.05 -13.65
C ASN A 164 8.78 17.69 -13.29
N HIS A 165 9.84 17.75 -12.47
CA HIS A 165 10.61 16.57 -12.08
C HIS A 165 9.77 15.50 -11.38
N GLU A 166 8.96 15.87 -10.39
CA GLU A 166 8.16 14.89 -9.63
C GLU A 166 7.19 14.14 -10.55
N TYR A 167 6.51 14.88 -11.43
CA TYR A 167 5.59 14.31 -12.40
C TYR A 167 6.30 13.37 -13.39
N MET A 168 7.39 13.83 -14.01
CA MET A 168 8.12 13.02 -14.98
C MET A 168 8.74 11.77 -14.35
N LEU A 169 9.34 11.89 -13.16
CA LEU A 169 9.92 10.76 -12.43
C LEU A 169 8.84 9.78 -11.98
N THR A 170 7.64 10.25 -11.62
CA THR A 170 6.48 9.39 -11.34
C THR A 170 6.10 8.55 -12.55
N ASN A 171 5.97 9.18 -13.72
CA ASN A 171 5.63 8.48 -14.96
C ASN A 171 6.73 7.48 -15.39
N ILE A 172 8.00 7.85 -15.23
CA ILE A 172 9.14 6.97 -15.49
C ILE A 172 9.15 5.76 -14.55
N PHE A 173 8.95 5.98 -13.24
CA PHE A 173 8.88 4.92 -12.25
C PHE A 173 7.76 3.92 -12.58
N LYS A 174 6.52 4.42 -12.74
CA LYS A 174 5.35 3.57 -13.01
C LYS A 174 5.53 2.76 -14.28
N SER A 175 5.93 3.40 -15.39
CA SER A 175 6.11 2.72 -16.67
C SER A 175 7.22 1.67 -16.65
N GLN A 176 8.34 1.93 -15.97
CA GLN A 176 9.42 0.95 -15.83
C GLN A 176 9.00 -0.25 -14.97
N VAL A 177 8.26 -0.01 -13.89
CA VAL A 177 7.71 -1.08 -13.03
C VAL A 177 6.73 -1.95 -13.83
N VAL A 178 5.84 -1.34 -14.63
CA VAL A 178 4.89 -2.07 -15.48
C VAL A 178 5.61 -2.89 -16.56
N ASP A 179 6.55 -2.30 -17.31
CA ASP A 179 7.33 -3.03 -18.32
C ASP A 179 8.02 -4.27 -17.71
N SER A 180 8.60 -4.11 -16.52
CA SER A 180 9.33 -5.20 -15.86
C SER A 180 8.41 -6.32 -15.34
N ASN A 181 7.17 -6.02 -14.95
CA ASN A 181 6.34 -6.93 -14.14
C ASN A 181 5.00 -7.33 -14.79
N ALA A 182 4.53 -6.65 -15.83
CA ALA A 182 3.28 -7.00 -16.50
C ALA A 182 3.37 -8.37 -17.19
N SER A 183 2.36 -9.22 -16.96
CA SER A 183 2.24 -10.52 -17.63
C SER A 183 1.73 -10.42 -19.06
N GLU A 184 0.93 -9.38 -19.34
CA GLU A 184 0.32 -9.17 -20.65
C GLU A 184 1.28 -8.47 -21.59
N LYS A 185 1.63 -9.13 -22.70
CA LYS A 185 2.54 -8.58 -23.70
C LYS A 185 2.10 -7.19 -24.21
N PRO A 186 0.82 -6.93 -24.53
CA PRO A 186 0.41 -5.60 -24.98
C PRO A 186 0.68 -4.51 -23.94
N LEU A 187 0.45 -4.78 -22.65
CA LEU A 187 0.70 -3.80 -21.58
C LEU A 187 2.20 -3.54 -21.39
N LYS A 188 3.00 -4.60 -21.48
CA LYS A 188 4.46 -4.49 -21.46
C LYS A 188 4.99 -3.67 -22.64
N ASP A 189 4.55 -3.97 -23.86
CA ASP A 189 4.93 -3.23 -25.07
C ASP A 189 4.55 -1.74 -24.93
N PHE A 190 3.33 -1.44 -24.47
CA PHE A 190 2.88 -0.06 -24.20
C PHE A 190 3.78 0.65 -23.18
N ALA A 191 4.02 0.01 -22.04
CA ALA A 191 4.80 0.59 -20.96
C ALA A 191 6.25 0.85 -21.35
N PHE A 192 6.85 -0.02 -22.16
CA PHE A 192 8.20 0.16 -22.70
C PHE A 192 8.30 1.41 -23.59
N ASP A 193 7.38 1.57 -24.56
CA ASP A 193 7.39 2.72 -25.47
C ASP A 193 7.07 4.04 -24.73
N PHE A 194 6.15 3.99 -23.76
CA PHE A 194 5.86 5.11 -22.86
C PHE A 194 7.10 5.51 -22.06
N TRP A 195 7.77 4.54 -21.42
CA TRP A 195 8.98 4.75 -20.62
C TRP A 195 10.10 5.37 -21.45
N GLN A 196 10.32 4.87 -22.69
CA GLN A 196 11.32 5.41 -23.60
C GLN A 196 11.05 6.89 -23.90
N ASN A 197 9.81 7.24 -24.23
CA ASN A 197 9.43 8.62 -24.48
C ASN A 197 9.61 9.49 -23.25
N SER A 198 9.09 9.08 -22.10
CA SER A 198 9.24 9.82 -20.85
C SER A 198 10.71 10.03 -20.48
N LYS A 199 11.55 9.00 -20.61
CA LYS A 199 12.99 9.04 -20.35
C LYS A 199 13.70 10.06 -21.24
N TYR A 200 13.56 9.95 -22.57
CA TYR A 200 14.35 10.76 -23.48
C TYR A 200 13.89 12.22 -23.53
N ASN A 201 12.59 12.48 -23.36
CA ASN A 201 12.06 13.83 -23.25
C ASN A 201 12.48 14.48 -21.92
N TYR A 202 12.39 13.76 -20.80
CA TYR A 202 12.82 14.27 -19.50
C TYR A 202 14.32 14.60 -19.44
N ARG A 203 15.15 13.76 -20.07
CA ARG A 203 16.61 13.93 -20.12
C ARG A 203 17.05 14.96 -21.17
N GLY A 204 16.12 15.55 -21.92
CA GLY A 204 16.41 16.55 -22.97
C GLY A 204 17.11 15.97 -24.21
N VAL A 205 17.07 14.65 -24.41
CA VAL A 205 17.63 13.99 -25.61
C VAL A 205 16.66 14.10 -26.78
N GLU A 206 15.37 13.99 -26.49
CA GLU A 206 14.28 14.07 -27.46
C GLU A 206 13.30 15.18 -27.06
N ASN A 207 12.34 15.47 -27.93
CA ASN A 207 11.23 16.36 -27.64
C ASN A 207 9.91 15.79 -28.20
N ALA A 208 8.79 16.43 -27.85
CA ALA A 208 7.45 15.94 -28.19
C ALA A 208 7.20 15.80 -29.70
N THR A 209 7.95 16.49 -30.55
CA THR A 209 7.76 16.45 -32.01
C THR A 209 8.83 15.63 -32.73
N SER A 210 9.77 15.01 -31.99
CA SER A 210 10.83 14.23 -32.60
C SER A 210 10.28 12.96 -33.26
N SER A 211 10.94 12.53 -34.34
CA SER A 211 10.51 11.33 -35.07
C SER A 211 10.56 10.06 -34.21
N ALA A 212 11.49 10.01 -33.25
CA ALA A 212 11.58 8.92 -32.27
C ALA A 212 10.38 8.92 -31.31
N THR A 213 10.04 10.08 -30.74
CA THR A 213 8.86 10.22 -29.87
C THR A 213 7.59 9.75 -30.59
N GLN A 214 7.35 10.28 -31.79
CA GLN A 214 6.18 9.91 -32.60
C GLN A 214 6.17 8.44 -33.04
N ALA A 215 7.36 7.83 -33.23
CA ALA A 215 7.45 6.42 -33.56
C ALA A 215 6.99 5.53 -32.40
N ASN A 216 7.40 5.85 -31.18
CA ASN A 216 6.97 5.15 -29.98
C ASN A 216 5.46 5.38 -29.71
N GLU A 217 4.93 6.58 -29.96
CA GLU A 217 3.49 6.83 -29.87
C GLU A 217 2.68 5.94 -30.81
N ARG A 218 3.14 5.75 -32.05
CA ARG A 218 2.51 4.79 -32.97
C ARG A 218 2.58 3.34 -32.47
N GLN A 219 3.59 2.97 -31.68
CA GLN A 219 3.66 1.63 -31.07
C GLN A 219 2.72 1.52 -29.87
N MET A 220 2.64 2.56 -29.03
CA MET A 220 1.65 2.66 -27.95
C MET A 220 0.22 2.53 -28.49
N ASP A 221 -0.13 3.20 -29.59
CA ASP A 221 -1.45 3.06 -30.21
C ASP A 221 -1.75 1.62 -30.69
N LYS A 222 -0.74 0.94 -31.24
CA LYS A 222 -0.86 -0.48 -31.64
C LYS A 222 -1.04 -1.39 -30.44
N ALA A 223 -0.32 -1.13 -29.34
CA ALA A 223 -0.42 -1.89 -28.11
C ALA A 223 -1.81 -1.73 -27.49
N LEU A 224 -2.33 -0.50 -27.39
CA LEU A 224 -3.70 -0.23 -26.93
C LEU A 224 -4.75 -0.95 -27.77
N THR A 225 -4.59 -0.96 -29.10
CA THR A 225 -5.50 -1.67 -30.01
C THR A 225 -5.52 -3.18 -29.75
N LYS A 226 -4.40 -3.76 -29.30
CA LYS A 226 -4.31 -5.19 -28.96
C LYS A 226 -4.90 -5.52 -27.59
N MET A 227 -4.91 -4.59 -26.64
CA MET A 227 -5.53 -4.79 -25.32
C MET A 227 -7.06 -4.81 -25.39
N ASN A 228 -7.64 -4.07 -26.34
CA ASN A 228 -9.09 -3.95 -26.50
C ASN A 228 -9.71 -5.06 -27.36
N LYS A 229 -8.94 -6.11 -27.69
CA LYS A 229 -9.36 -7.24 -28.51
C LYS A 229 -9.46 -8.50 -27.64
#